data_AF-A0A8X6Q5P4-F1
#
_entry.id   AF-A0A8X6Q5P4-F1
#
_cell.length_a   1.000
_cell.length_b   1.000
_cell.length_c   1.000
_cell.angle_alpha   90.00
_cell.angle_beta   90.00
_cell.angle_gamma   90.00
#
_symmetry.space_group_name_H-M   'P 1'
#
loop_
_entity.id
_entity.type
_entity.pdbx_description
1 polymer ?
#
loop_
_entity_poly.entity_id
_entity_poly.type
_entity_poly.pdbx_seq_one_letter_code
_entity_poly.pdbx_strand_id
1 'polypeptide(L)'
;MDTGMYVEAKEYAEAVLKINPRSPEAKSLKGEAEFFLGDFERSFLTYSQGHNSRPSFGAFKLGYQMNGRAIDNALHPDEPIVFGNEDAEGIEELLSGEPLEELDDTEYEKSEQPKLYEDDIGTLKELLSDEIVQSVHPDCSYLLEYLEGRQKFWIYHDPKIHKL
;
A
#
# COMPACT_ATOMS: atom_id res chain seq x y z
N MET A 1 -1.93 -19.69 -23.90
CA MET A 1 -0.87 -19.04 -23.12
C MET A 1 0.17 -20.08 -22.80
N ASP A 2 1.45 -19.78 -23.00
CA ASP A 2 2.54 -20.70 -22.68
C ASP A 2 2.79 -20.68 -21.18
N THR A 3 2.01 -21.47 -20.43
CA THR A 3 2.04 -21.50 -18.96
C THR A 3 3.35 -22.06 -18.41
N GLY A 4 4.15 -22.74 -19.24
CA GLY A 4 5.43 -23.33 -18.83
C GLY A 4 6.42 -22.29 -18.32
N MET A 5 6.49 -21.12 -18.96
CA MET A 5 7.40 -20.04 -18.57
C MET A 5 7.10 -19.51 -17.16
N TYR A 6 5.83 -19.43 -16.77
CA TYR A 6 5.43 -18.93 -15.45
C TYR A 6 5.66 -19.97 -14.35
N VAL A 7 5.53 -21.26 -14.66
CA VAL A 7 5.90 -22.32 -13.71
C VAL A 7 7.39 -22.26 -13.40
N GLU A 8 8.23 -22.16 -14.43
CA GLU A 8 9.68 -22.01 -14.26
C GLU A 8 10.03 -20.72 -13.49
N ALA A 9 9.43 -19.59 -13.84
CA ALA A 9 9.64 -18.31 -13.14
C ALA A 9 9.31 -18.42 -11.65
N LYS A 10 8.22 -19.11 -11.30
CA LYS A 10 7.85 -19.38 -9.90
C LYS A 10 8.91 -20.23 -9.19
N GLU A 11 9.37 -21.30 -9.82
CA GLU A 11 10.40 -22.17 -9.24
C GLU A 11 11.72 -21.42 -9.01
N TYR A 12 12.14 -20.59 -9.96
CA TYR A 12 13.32 -19.73 -9.80
C TYR A 12 13.13 -18.73 -8.66
N ALA A 13 11.97 -18.07 -8.58
CA ALA A 13 11.67 -17.14 -7.51
C ALA A 13 11.72 -17.82 -6.13
N GLU A 14 11.16 -19.02 -6.01
CA GLU A 14 11.23 -19.82 -4.78
C GLU A 14 12.66 -20.26 -4.43
N ALA A 15 13.47 -20.63 -5.42
CA ALA A 15 14.88 -20.94 -5.22
C ALA A 15 15.66 -19.73 -4.69
N VAL A 16 15.42 -18.53 -5.24
CA VAL A 16 16.03 -17.28 -4.77
C VAL A 16 15.56 -16.95 -3.36
N LEU A 17 14.27 -17.12 -3.04
CA LEU A 17 13.73 -16.86 -1.70
C LEU A 17 14.27 -17.81 -0.63
N LYS A 18 14.68 -19.05 -1.00
CA LYS A 18 15.38 -19.96 -0.07
C LYS A 18 16.77 -19.44 0.31
N ILE A 19 17.44 -18.74 -0.60
CA ILE A 19 18.77 -18.16 -0.36
C ILE A 19 18.65 -16.79 0.31
N ASN A 20 17.74 -15.95 -0.18
CA ASN A 20 17.45 -14.62 0.35
C ASN A 20 15.93 -14.43 0.57
N PRO A 21 15.43 -14.74 1.78
CA PRO A 21 14.01 -14.63 2.11
C PRO A 21 13.44 -13.20 2.05
N ARG A 22 14.31 -12.19 1.98
CA ARG A 22 13.93 -10.76 2.01
C ARG A 22 14.12 -10.06 0.67
N SER A 23 14.44 -10.78 -0.42
CA SER A 23 14.51 -10.17 -1.75
C SER A 23 13.11 -9.73 -2.19
N PRO A 24 12.86 -8.42 -2.38
CA PRO A 24 11.58 -7.93 -2.87
C PRO A 24 11.35 -8.33 -4.33
N GLU A 25 12.41 -8.40 -5.14
CA GLU A 25 12.35 -8.77 -6.55
C GLU A 25 11.88 -10.21 -6.71
N ALA A 26 12.41 -11.13 -5.91
CA ALA A 26 12.00 -12.53 -5.93
C ALA A 26 10.55 -12.71 -5.43
N LYS A 27 10.12 -11.94 -4.42
CA LYS A 27 8.71 -11.94 -3.99
C LYS A 27 7.78 -11.40 -5.09
N SER A 28 8.18 -10.34 -5.78
CA SER A 28 7.41 -9.78 -6.90
C SER A 28 7.28 -10.79 -8.03
N LEU A 29 8.40 -11.37 -8.46
CA LEU A 29 8.42 -12.38 -9.52
C LEU A 29 7.56 -13.60 -9.19
N LYS A 30 7.57 -14.03 -7.92
CA LYS A 30 6.69 -15.11 -7.45
C LYS A 30 5.21 -14.71 -7.57
N GLY A 31 4.86 -13.51 -7.11
CA GLY A 31 3.49 -12.99 -7.21
C GLY A 31 3.02 -12.87 -8.66
N GLU A 32 3.86 -12.36 -9.57
CA GLU A 32 3.55 -12.25 -11.01
C GLU A 32 3.33 -13.64 -11.62
N ALA A 33 4.21 -14.58 -11.34
CA ALA A 33 4.07 -15.94 -11.83
C ALA A 33 2.77 -16.60 -11.34
N GLU A 34 2.42 -16.44 -10.06
CA GLU A 34 1.16 -16.93 -9.49
C GLU A 34 -0.07 -16.29 -10.15
N PHE A 35 -0.01 -14.99 -10.43
CA PHE A 35 -1.08 -14.25 -11.13
C PHE A 35 -1.31 -14.80 -12.54
N PHE A 36 -0.25 -14.95 -13.35
CA PHE A 36 -0.37 -15.45 -14.72
C PHE A 36 -0.74 -16.93 -14.81
N LEU A 37 -0.51 -17.70 -13.73
CA LEU A 37 -1.02 -19.07 -13.60
C LEU A 37 -2.50 -19.12 -13.18
N GLY A 38 -3.12 -17.98 -12.88
CA GLY A 38 -4.52 -17.86 -12.45
C GLY A 38 -4.74 -18.13 -10.95
N ASP A 39 -3.66 -18.23 -10.16
CA ASP A 39 -3.73 -18.43 -8.71
C ASP A 39 -3.75 -17.06 -8.00
N PHE A 40 -4.84 -16.32 -8.20
CA PHE A 40 -4.99 -14.93 -7.73
C PHE A 40 -4.94 -14.82 -6.21
N GLU A 41 -5.46 -15.81 -5.47
CA GLU A 41 -5.42 -15.82 -4.01
C GLU A 41 -3.98 -15.91 -3.47
N ARG A 42 -3.18 -16.84 -4.03
CA ARG A 42 -1.77 -16.96 -3.61
C ARG A 42 -0.96 -15.73 -4.02
N SER A 43 -1.18 -15.23 -5.22
CA SER A 43 -0.52 -14.01 -5.69
C SER A 43 -0.87 -12.82 -4.79
N PHE A 44 -2.15 -12.63 -4.45
CA PHE A 44 -2.62 -11.61 -3.52
C PHE A 44 -1.93 -11.70 -2.15
N LEU A 45 -1.85 -12.90 -1.58
CA LEU A 45 -1.16 -13.12 -0.30
C LEU A 45 0.33 -12.80 -0.40
N THR A 46 1.00 -13.22 -1.47
CA THR A 46 2.43 -12.92 -1.72
C THR A 46 2.65 -11.40 -1.78
N TYR A 47 1.79 -10.67 -2.50
CA TYR A 47 1.87 -9.21 -2.60
C TYR A 47 1.48 -8.48 -1.33
N SER A 48 0.47 -8.94 -0.59
CA SER A 48 0.07 -8.36 0.69
C SER A 48 1.20 -8.46 1.72
N GLN A 49 1.87 -9.62 1.81
CA GLN A 49 3.05 -9.79 2.66
C GLN A 49 4.22 -8.89 2.23
N GLY A 50 4.43 -8.74 0.93
CA GLY A 50 5.41 -7.82 0.37
C GLY A 50 5.11 -6.37 0.74
N HIS A 51 3.87 -5.94 0.52
CA HIS A 51 3.38 -4.59 0.77
C HIS A 51 3.49 -4.22 2.25
N ASN A 52 3.06 -5.10 3.16
CA ASN A 52 3.20 -4.89 4.61
C ASN A 52 4.67 -4.75 5.04
N SER A 53 5.60 -5.46 4.38
CA SER A 53 7.02 -5.36 4.69
C SER A 53 7.70 -4.15 4.05
N ARG A 54 7.26 -3.72 2.86
CA ARG A 54 7.84 -2.63 2.07
C ARG A 54 6.75 -1.90 1.28
N PRO A 55 6.00 -0.99 1.93
CA PRO A 55 4.90 -0.28 1.27
C PRO A 55 5.35 0.59 0.09
N SER A 56 6.60 1.09 0.14
CA SER A 56 7.19 1.94 -0.91
C SER A 56 7.65 1.18 -2.17
N PHE A 57 7.61 -0.16 -2.18
CA PHE A 57 7.98 -0.92 -3.36
C PHE A 57 6.77 -1.02 -4.31
N GLY A 58 6.78 -0.20 -5.38
CA GLY A 58 5.64 -0.01 -6.28
C GLY A 58 5.05 -1.29 -6.85
N ALA A 59 5.88 -2.29 -7.17
CA ALA A 59 5.39 -3.57 -7.71
C ALA A 59 4.49 -4.33 -6.71
N PHE A 60 4.67 -4.15 -5.39
CA PHE A 60 3.78 -4.75 -4.41
C PHE A 60 2.43 -4.07 -4.32
N LYS A 61 2.40 -2.73 -4.40
CA LYS A 61 1.13 -1.96 -4.43
C LYS A 61 0.33 -2.32 -5.68
N LEU A 62 0.99 -2.30 -6.85
CA LEU A 62 0.36 -2.64 -8.12
C LEU A 62 -0.15 -4.10 -8.13
N GLY A 63 0.70 -5.05 -7.74
CA GLY A 63 0.32 -6.46 -7.66
C GLY A 63 -0.85 -6.72 -6.72
N TYR A 64 -0.91 -6.05 -5.57
CA TYR A 64 -2.04 -6.14 -4.64
C TYR A 64 -3.35 -5.66 -5.27
N GLN A 65 -3.34 -4.50 -5.93
CA GLN A 65 -4.51 -3.94 -6.61
C GLN A 65 -4.97 -4.81 -7.78
N MET A 66 -4.04 -5.28 -8.62
CA MET A 66 -4.34 -6.15 -9.76
C MET A 66 -5.00 -7.45 -9.32
N ASN A 67 -4.48 -8.07 -8.26
CA ASN A 67 -5.05 -9.29 -7.71
C ASN A 67 -6.42 -9.08 -7.07
N GLY A 68 -6.61 -7.99 -6.33
CA GLY A 68 -7.92 -7.65 -5.75
C GLY A 68 -8.98 -7.54 -6.86
N ARG A 69 -8.69 -6.76 -7.90
CA ARG A 69 -9.59 -6.63 -9.06
C ARG A 69 -9.83 -7.95 -9.80
N ALA A 70 -8.79 -8.79 -9.93
CA ALA A 70 -8.94 -10.10 -10.56
C ALA A 70 -9.83 -11.05 -9.74
N ILE A 71 -9.72 -11.03 -8.41
CA ILE A 71 -10.58 -11.79 -7.50
C ILE A 71 -12.01 -11.26 -7.57
N ASP A 72 -12.22 -9.95 -7.51
CA ASP A 72 -13.55 -9.34 -7.60
C ASP A 72 -14.22 -9.70 -8.93
N ASN A 73 -13.50 -9.59 -10.05
CA ASN A 73 -14.01 -10.00 -11.36
C ASN A 73 -14.33 -11.51 -11.43
N ALA A 74 -13.53 -12.36 -10.76
CA ALA A 74 -13.78 -13.80 -10.71
C ALA A 74 -15.01 -14.15 -9.85
N LEU A 75 -15.29 -13.36 -8.81
CA LEU A 75 -16.46 -13.52 -7.94
C LEU A 75 -17.74 -12.94 -8.56
N HIS A 76 -17.61 -11.89 -9.37
CA HIS A 76 -18.72 -11.16 -10.00
C HIS A 76 -18.64 -11.21 -11.55
N PRO A 77 -18.63 -12.40 -12.18
CA PRO A 77 -18.41 -12.53 -13.63
C PRO A 77 -19.54 -11.94 -14.48
N ASP A 78 -20.74 -11.78 -13.90
CA ASP A 78 -21.93 -11.27 -14.57
C ASP A 78 -22.11 -9.75 -14.38
N GLU A 79 -21.31 -9.11 -13.51
CA GLU A 79 -21.29 -7.67 -13.42
C GLU A 79 -20.45 -7.14 -14.59
N PRO A 80 -21.04 -6.36 -15.51
CA PRO A 80 -20.26 -5.78 -16.59
C PRO A 80 -19.16 -4.91 -15.98
N ILE A 81 -17.95 -4.99 -16.53
CA ILE A 81 -16.87 -4.06 -16.18
C ILE A 81 -17.38 -2.65 -16.47
N VAL A 82 -17.77 -1.93 -15.42
CA VAL A 82 -18.22 -0.54 -15.52
C VAL A 82 -16.96 0.31 -15.50
N PHE A 83 -16.55 0.75 -16.68
CA PHE A 83 -15.60 1.85 -16.77
C PHE A 83 -16.31 3.11 -16.28
N GLY A 84 -15.76 3.74 -15.26
CA GLY A 84 -16.23 5.05 -14.82
C GLY A 84 -15.95 6.10 -15.90
N ASN A 85 -16.60 7.26 -15.79
CA ASN A 85 -16.30 8.38 -16.69
C ASN A 85 -14.81 8.78 -16.61
N GLU A 86 -14.20 8.66 -15.41
CA GLU A 86 -12.78 8.89 -15.18
C GLU A 86 -11.87 7.92 -15.96
N ASP A 87 -12.27 6.65 -16.10
CA ASP A 87 -11.51 5.66 -16.89
C ASP A 87 -11.55 6.01 -18.39
N ALA A 88 -12.68 6.53 -18.88
CA ALA A 88 -12.85 6.95 -20.27
C ALA A 88 -12.07 8.23 -20.58
N GLU A 89 -12.11 9.21 -19.67
CA GLU A 89 -11.36 10.46 -19.75
C GLU A 89 -9.85 10.20 -19.77
N GLY A 90 -9.34 9.31 -18.91
CA GLY A 90 -7.92 8.93 -18.92
C GLY A 90 -7.47 8.23 -20.21
N ILE A 91 -8.37 7.46 -20.85
CA ILE A 91 -8.07 6.84 -22.15
C ILE A 91 -8.05 7.89 -23.27
N GLU A 92 -8.98 8.85 -23.27
CA GLU A 92 -8.99 9.95 -24.24
C GLU A 92 -7.74 10.83 -24.11
N GLU A 93 -7.30 11.11 -22.89
CA GLU A 93 -6.08 11.85 -22.59
C GLU A 93 -4.83 11.10 -23.11
N LEU A 94 -4.73 9.79 -22.87
CA LEU A 94 -3.64 8.96 -23.41
C LEU A 94 -3.61 8.93 -24.96
N LEU A 95 -4.77 8.93 -25.60
CA LEU A 95 -4.90 8.90 -27.05
C LEU A 95 -4.67 10.26 -27.70
N SER A 96 -4.79 11.36 -26.93
CA SER A 96 -4.55 12.73 -27.40
C SER A 96 -3.10 12.98 -27.81
N GLY A 97 -2.16 12.17 -27.31
CA GLY A 97 -0.73 12.28 -27.58
C GLY A 97 -0.06 13.45 -26.85
N GLU A 98 -0.78 14.12 -25.95
CA GLU A 98 -0.19 15.06 -25.01
C GLU A 98 0.72 14.29 -24.02
N PRO A 99 1.89 14.84 -23.66
CA PRO A 99 2.74 14.23 -22.65
C PRO A 99 1.96 14.21 -21.34
N LEU A 100 1.74 13.00 -20.80
CA LEU A 100 1.14 12.82 -19.48
C LEU A 100 1.86 13.74 -18.50
N GLU A 101 1.13 14.66 -17.88
CA GLU A 101 1.65 15.34 -16.70
C GLU A 101 1.94 14.24 -15.68
N GLU A 102 3.17 14.22 -15.13
CA GLU A 102 3.45 13.38 -13.97
C GLU A 102 2.44 13.76 -12.90
N LEU A 103 1.47 12.87 -12.64
CA LEU A 103 0.53 13.04 -11.55
C LEU A 103 1.37 13.26 -10.30
N ASP A 104 1.25 14.46 -9.72
CA ASP A 104 1.80 14.73 -8.40
C ASP A 104 1.13 13.75 -7.44
N ASP A 105 1.89 12.78 -6.95
CA ASP A 105 1.46 11.70 -6.04
C ASP A 105 0.72 12.23 -4.78
N THR A 106 0.67 13.55 -4.56
CA THR A 106 -0.09 14.21 -3.51
C THR A 106 -1.61 14.10 -3.65
N GLU A 107 -2.16 13.76 -4.81
CA GLU A 107 -3.64 13.73 -4.98
C GLU A 107 -4.31 12.41 -4.60
N TYR A 108 -3.54 11.32 -4.46
CA TYR A 108 -4.01 10.06 -3.88
C TYR A 108 -4.28 10.14 -2.36
N GLU A 109 -3.95 11.25 -1.70
CA GLU A 109 -4.21 11.49 -0.27
C GLU A 109 -5.63 12.02 0.04
N LYS A 110 -6.47 12.27 -0.98
CA LYS A 110 -7.81 12.86 -0.74
C LYS A 110 -8.92 11.86 -0.42
N SER A 111 -8.76 10.56 -0.72
CA SER A 111 -9.76 9.55 -0.32
C SER A 111 -9.31 8.86 0.96
N GLU A 112 -9.99 9.19 2.06
CA GLU A 112 -9.71 8.80 3.44
C GLU A 112 -8.63 9.64 4.14
N GLN A 113 -8.91 10.93 4.35
CA GLN A 113 -8.33 11.62 5.50
C GLN A 113 -8.78 10.86 6.77
N PRO A 114 -7.89 10.23 7.55
CA PRO A 114 -8.27 9.77 8.86
C PRO A 114 -8.53 11.00 9.73
N LYS A 115 -9.81 11.27 9.99
CA LYS A 115 -10.17 11.97 11.23
C LYS A 115 -9.58 11.16 12.39
N LEU A 116 -8.80 11.67 13.33
CA LEU A 116 -8.18 12.98 13.53
C LEU A 116 -7.00 12.72 14.48
N TYR A 117 -5.76 12.84 14.00
CA TYR A 117 -4.55 12.65 14.83
C TYR A 117 -4.51 13.58 16.06
N GLU A 118 -5.10 14.76 15.93
CA GLU A 118 -5.23 15.74 17.01
C GLU A 118 -6.27 15.34 18.06
N ASP A 119 -7.33 14.63 17.67
CA ASP A 119 -8.33 14.09 18.59
C ASP A 119 -7.73 12.96 19.43
N ASP A 120 -6.88 12.12 18.84
CA ASP A 120 -6.18 11.05 19.55
C ASP A 120 -5.19 11.61 20.58
N ILE A 121 -4.45 12.67 20.24
CA ILE A 121 -3.57 13.38 21.18
C ILE A 121 -4.38 14.05 22.30
N GLY A 122 -5.51 14.67 21.96
CA GLY A 122 -6.42 15.27 22.95
C GLY A 122 -6.93 14.24 23.95
N THR A 123 -7.42 13.11 23.44
CA THR A 123 -7.91 11.98 24.23
C THR A 123 -6.82 11.40 25.15
N LEU A 124 -5.59 11.26 24.65
CA LEU A 124 -4.46 10.75 25.44
C LEU A 124 -4.02 11.73 26.54
N LYS A 125 -4.06 13.04 26.28
CA LYS A 125 -3.76 14.07 27.29
C LYS A 125 -4.82 14.12 28.38
N GLU A 126 -6.09 13.94 28.02
CA GLU A 126 -7.19 13.83 28.98
C GLU A 126 -7.01 12.59 29.87
N LEU A 127 -6.71 11.42 29.27
CA LEU A 127 -6.45 10.18 30.02
C LEU A 127 -5.22 10.27 30.95
N LEU A 128 -4.14 10.94 30.53
CA LEU A 128 -2.94 11.11 31.36
C LEU A 128 -3.09 12.17 32.47
N SER A 129 -4.16 12.97 32.45
CA SER A 129 -4.49 13.92 33.52
C SER A 129 -5.12 13.26 34.74
N ASP A 130 -5.63 12.03 34.59
CA ASP A 130 -6.16 11.22 35.69
C ASP A 130 -5.04 10.55 36.49
N GLU A 131 -5.05 10.77 37.81
CA GLU A 131 -4.03 10.29 38.76
C GLU A 131 -3.96 8.74 38.81
N ILE A 132 -5.07 8.07 38.49
CA ILE A 132 -5.17 6.61 38.42
C ILE A 132 -4.41 6.07 37.20
N VAL A 133 -4.47 6.75 36.05
CA VAL A 133 -3.87 6.28 34.79
C VAL A 133 -2.34 6.41 34.82
N GLN A 134 -1.82 7.43 35.49
CA GLN A 134 -0.38 7.59 35.75
C GLN A 134 0.20 6.42 36.57
N SER A 135 -0.62 5.78 37.41
CA SER A 135 -0.19 4.63 38.21
C SER A 135 -0.18 3.30 37.44
N VAL A 136 -0.88 3.21 36.30
CA VAL A 136 -1.18 1.92 35.65
C VAL A 136 -0.26 1.58 34.48
N HIS A 137 0.31 2.51 33.70
CA HIS A 137 1.25 2.09 32.65
C HIS A 137 2.30 3.13 32.21
N PRO A 138 3.61 2.84 32.37
CA PRO A 138 4.69 3.63 31.77
C PRO A 138 4.68 3.63 30.23
N ASP A 139 3.90 2.76 29.60
CA ASP A 139 3.78 2.70 28.14
C ASP A 139 2.89 3.81 27.58
N CYS A 140 2.00 4.42 28.38
CA CYS A 140 1.19 5.55 27.95
C CYS A 140 2.04 6.82 27.76
N SER A 141 3.05 7.04 28.61
CA SER A 141 4.03 8.12 28.41
C SER A 141 4.92 7.87 27.19
N TYR A 142 5.33 6.62 26.96
CA TYR A 142 6.10 6.26 25.77
C TYR A 142 5.30 6.46 24.48
N LEU A 143 4.00 6.11 24.48
CA LEU A 143 3.12 6.33 23.34
C LEU A 143 2.93 7.82 23.06
N LEU A 144 2.79 8.66 24.09
CA LEU A 144 2.71 10.12 23.92
C LEU A 144 4.00 10.69 23.34
N GLU A 145 5.17 10.33 23.87
CA GLU A 145 6.46 10.75 23.33
C GLU A 145 6.66 10.29 21.89
N TYR A 146 6.25 9.06 21.57
CA TYR A 146 6.31 8.50 20.23
C TYR A 146 5.45 9.29 19.24
N LEU A 147 4.21 9.61 19.62
CA LEU A 147 3.31 10.41 18.79
C LEU A 147 3.82 11.86 18.65
N GLU A 148 4.23 12.52 19.72
CA GLU A 148 4.79 13.87 19.62
C GLU A 148 6.07 13.91 18.75
N GLY A 149 6.93 12.90 18.88
CA GLY A 149 8.13 12.74 18.05
C GLY A 149 7.79 12.56 16.57
N ARG A 150 6.76 11.76 16.27
CA ARG A 150 6.27 11.55 14.91
C ARG A 150 5.62 12.80 14.32
N GLN A 151 4.85 13.55 15.11
CA GLN A 151 4.29 14.84 14.70
C GLN A 151 5.40 15.83 14.33
N LYS A 152 6.43 15.94 15.17
CA LYS A 152 7.60 16.80 14.90
C LYS A 152 8.37 16.35 13.66
N PHE A 153 8.53 15.04 13.48
CA PHE A 153 9.18 14.47 12.30
C PHE A 153 8.44 14.85 11.01
N TRP A 154 7.11 14.72 10.97
CA TRP A 154 6.33 15.09 9.80
C TRP A 154 6.29 16.61 9.56
N ILE A 155 6.25 17.43 10.61
CA ILE A 155 6.40 18.89 10.50
C ILE A 155 7.78 19.28 9.94
N TYR A 156 8.84 18.60 10.38
CA TYR A 156 10.21 18.90 9.96
C TYR A 156 10.50 18.43 8.53
N HIS A 157 9.85 17.34 8.10
CA HIS A 157 9.98 16.80 6.75
C HIS A 157 8.91 17.30 5.78
N ASP A 158 8.01 18.20 6.20
CA ASP A 158 7.06 18.85 5.31
C ASP A 158 7.80 19.90 4.44
N PRO A 159 7.94 19.68 3.13
CA PRO A 159 8.65 20.58 2.24
C PRO A 159 7.98 21.97 2.12
N LYS A 160 6.73 22.14 2.57
CA LYS A 160 6.01 23.42 2.54
C LYS A 160 6.46 24.37 3.66
N ILE A 161 6.96 23.87 4.79
CA ILE A 161 7.33 24.69 5.97
C ILE A 161 8.76 25.27 5.84
N HIS A 162 9.61 24.69 5.00
CA HIS A 162 11.01 25.14 4.79
C HIS A 162 11.22 26.11 3.62
N LYS A 163 10.15 26.73 3.11
CA LYS A 163 10.28 27.97 2.31
C LYS A 163 10.34 29.18 3.24
N LEU A 164 11.52 29.46 3.81
CA LEU A 164 11.98 30.78 4.26
C LEU A 164 13.51 30.77 4.46
#